data_AF-A0A087HEE5-F1
#
_entry.id   AF-A0A087HEE5-F1
#
_cell.length_a   1.000
_cell.length_b   1.000
_cell.length_c   1.000
_cell.angle_alpha   90.00
_cell.angle_beta   90.00
_cell.angle_gamma   90.00
#
_symmetry.space_group_name_H-M   'P 1'
#
loop_
_entity.id
_entity.type
_entity.pdbx_description
1 polymer ?
#
loop_
_entity_poly.entity_id
_entity_poly.type
_entity_poly.pdbx_seq_one_letter_code
_entity_poly.pdbx_strand_id
1 'polypeptide(L)'
;MMDLNVSPKPEEDDEPFKRRIEDHRTESAVEIARREREERRKRMRVERPTRISQPLFRDQYQYQNRDTRVYDQSKIPQGWLDCPGFGMEIGCIIPSKVPLSESYNEHVPPGKRYSFKQVVRNQRINGRNIGLVIDLTNTTRYYHTLDLKKDGIKHVKIACRGRDAVPDNVSVNTFVNEVNQFMLNQKHSNKYILVHCTHGHNRTGFMIVHYLMRSAPMMNVTQALKMFSDARPPGIYKADYIDALYTFYHEIKPKSVTCPLTPEWKRSTEIDLNGEAVQDDDGDDSPPDPVLETNQENVKMSNDDILGDEIPYYQEEAYRKFCYKMLMMNIGGISDKVHHYTLLDGEMVIDNAESEKGQARRRYLVYDMVAINGESVIERTFCERWNMALNEVIKVRNDEKQINRGYRYDLESFGVRIKGFWLLCTVEKILKVTIPGLSHESDGLIFQGWDDPYVPRTHKGLLKWKYAEMNSVDFLFEMGEESGRGMLFLHERGKKKLMEGYLIEFRDVDSEPSSYNGKIVECSWDKEKKVWVSMRIRVDKSTPNDINTARKVIKSINDNITEAVLLGEVKEIICLPMYADRIRNDSHVARRK
;
A
#
# COMPACT_ATOMS: atom_id res chain seq x y z
N MET A 1 -39.88 35.23 -38.18
CA MET A 1 -40.71 35.81 -39.25
C MET A 1 -41.30 34.61 -40.01
N MET A 2 -42.62 34.37 -39.86
CA MET A 2 -43.60 33.56 -40.66
C MET A 2 -43.19 32.15 -41.17
N ASP A 3 -43.85 31.04 -40.76
CA ASP A 3 -45.15 30.43 -41.21
C ASP A 3 -45.13 29.90 -42.67
N LEU A 4 -45.76 28.80 -43.14
CA LEU A 4 -46.55 27.65 -42.64
C LEU A 4 -46.78 26.71 -43.87
N ASN A 5 -46.94 25.39 -43.64
CA ASN A 5 -47.75 24.39 -44.37
C ASN A 5 -47.62 24.14 -45.89
N VAL A 6 -47.64 22.85 -46.29
CA VAL A 6 -48.70 22.20 -47.12
C VAL A 6 -48.39 20.71 -47.35
N SER A 7 -49.41 19.87 -47.19
CA SER A 7 -49.55 18.53 -47.80
C SER A 7 -50.83 18.50 -48.62
N PRO A 8 -50.91 17.65 -49.65
CA PRO A 8 -52.16 16.99 -50.02
C PRO A 8 -52.03 15.45 -50.09
N LYS A 9 -53.18 14.79 -49.84
CA LYS A 9 -53.47 13.33 -49.87
C LYS A 9 -53.88 12.85 -51.31
N PRO A 10 -54.57 11.71 -51.49
CA PRO A 10 -54.09 10.31 -51.58
C PRO A 10 -54.54 9.63 -52.90
N GLU A 11 -54.08 8.42 -53.24
CA GLU A 11 -54.85 7.51 -54.11
C GLU A 11 -54.43 6.03 -53.91
N GLU A 12 -55.47 5.20 -53.78
CA GLU A 12 -55.63 3.74 -53.67
C GLU A 12 -55.12 3.00 -54.93
N ASP A 13 -54.91 1.70 -55.07
CA ASP A 13 -55.03 0.46 -54.29
C ASP A 13 -54.27 -0.61 -55.13
N ASP A 14 -53.66 -1.63 -54.51
CA ASP A 14 -53.65 -2.99 -55.06
C ASP A 14 -53.22 -4.01 -53.99
N GLU A 15 -53.99 -5.09 -53.93
CA GLU A 15 -54.24 -5.98 -52.79
C GLU A 15 -53.25 -7.21 -52.76
N PRO A 16 -53.44 -8.29 -51.95
CA PRO A 16 -52.62 -8.59 -50.79
C PRO A 16 -51.84 -9.93 -50.88
N PHE A 17 -50.69 -10.04 -50.19
CA PHE A 17 -50.06 -11.34 -49.89
C PHE A 17 -49.89 -11.54 -48.38
N LYS A 18 -50.57 -12.57 -47.87
CA LYS A 18 -50.59 -13.03 -46.47
C LYS A 18 -49.19 -13.22 -45.87
N ARG A 19 -48.92 -12.57 -44.73
CA ARG A 19 -48.01 -13.10 -43.69
C ARG A 19 -48.62 -12.91 -42.30
N ARG A 20 -48.44 -13.95 -41.47
CA ARG A 20 -48.85 -14.10 -40.07
C ARG A 20 -48.62 -12.82 -39.25
N ILE A 21 -49.66 -12.42 -38.51
CA ILE A 21 -49.57 -11.51 -37.37
C ILE A 21 -48.89 -12.30 -36.23
N GLU A 22 -47.69 -11.89 -35.84
CA GLU A 22 -47.19 -12.11 -34.48
C GLU A 22 -47.26 -10.76 -33.75
N ASP A 23 -48.06 -10.71 -32.70
CA ASP A 23 -48.19 -9.57 -31.79
C ASP A 23 -46.83 -9.28 -31.12
N HIS A 24 -46.13 -8.23 -31.56
CA HIS A 24 -44.97 -7.71 -30.85
C HIS A 24 -45.42 -6.69 -29.79
N ARG A 25 -45.75 -7.24 -28.61
CA ARG A 25 -45.88 -6.48 -27.37
C ARG A 25 -44.50 -5.91 -26.99
N THR A 26 -44.32 -4.60 -27.10
CA THR A 26 -43.08 -3.92 -26.73
C THR A 26 -42.98 -3.86 -25.19
N GLU A 27 -42.12 -4.70 -24.60
CA GLU A 27 -41.86 -4.69 -23.15
C GLU A 27 -41.09 -3.42 -22.74
N SER A 28 -41.55 -2.76 -21.68
CA SER A 28 -40.86 -1.63 -21.05
C SER A 28 -39.58 -2.09 -20.32
N ALA A 29 -38.56 -1.23 -20.28
CA ALA A 29 -37.31 -1.47 -19.54
C ALA A 29 -37.54 -1.85 -18.05
N VAL A 30 -38.65 -1.43 -17.46
CA VAL A 30 -39.05 -1.77 -16.10
C VAL A 30 -39.52 -3.23 -15.98
N GLU A 31 -40.22 -3.75 -16.98
CA GLU A 31 -40.65 -5.17 -17.04
C GLU A 31 -39.47 -6.10 -17.33
N ILE A 32 -38.53 -5.68 -18.19
CA ILE A 32 -37.28 -6.40 -18.44
C ILE A 32 -36.47 -6.54 -17.15
N ALA A 33 -36.30 -5.45 -16.39
CA ALA A 33 -35.57 -5.46 -15.13
C ALA A 33 -36.26 -6.30 -14.03
N ARG A 34 -37.59 -6.30 -13.99
CA ARG A 34 -38.37 -7.11 -13.04
C ARG A 34 -38.27 -8.60 -13.36
N ARG A 35 -38.36 -8.97 -14.64
CA ARG A 35 -38.17 -10.35 -15.11
C ARG A 35 -36.75 -10.86 -14.84
N GLU A 36 -35.72 -10.07 -15.14
CA GLU A 36 -34.32 -10.43 -14.82
C GLU A 36 -34.10 -10.61 -13.30
N ARG A 37 -34.77 -9.80 -12.48
CA ARG A 37 -34.70 -9.91 -11.01
C ARG A 37 -35.39 -11.16 -10.48
N GLU A 38 -36.52 -11.56 -11.05
CA GLU A 38 -37.22 -12.80 -10.70
C GLU A 38 -36.48 -14.05 -11.20
N GLU A 39 -35.86 -14.00 -12.38
CA GLU A 39 -34.99 -15.08 -12.87
C GLU A 39 -33.73 -15.25 -12.01
N ARG A 40 -33.10 -14.16 -11.56
CA ARG A 40 -31.97 -14.22 -10.61
C ARG A 40 -32.39 -14.81 -9.27
N ARG A 41 -33.60 -14.50 -8.78
CA ARG A 41 -34.17 -15.11 -7.57
C ARG A 41 -34.47 -16.60 -7.73
N LYS A 42 -34.90 -17.06 -8.91
CA LYS A 42 -35.10 -18.49 -9.21
C LYS A 42 -33.78 -19.25 -9.34
N ARG A 43 -32.74 -18.66 -9.96
CA ARG A 43 -31.40 -19.28 -10.04
C ARG A 43 -30.74 -19.47 -8.65
N MET A 44 -30.91 -18.51 -7.74
CA MET A 44 -30.42 -18.65 -6.35
C MET A 44 -31.20 -19.67 -5.49
N ARG A 45 -32.36 -20.17 -5.94
CA ARG A 45 -33.10 -21.25 -5.25
C ARG A 45 -32.72 -22.64 -5.76
N VAL A 46 -32.09 -22.75 -6.93
CA VAL A 46 -31.68 -24.03 -7.55
C VAL A 46 -30.23 -24.39 -7.19
N GLU A 47 -29.38 -23.41 -6.85
CA GLU A 47 -28.01 -23.66 -6.37
C GLU A 47 -27.94 -23.65 -4.82
N ARG A 48 -28.39 -24.75 -4.21
CA ARG A 48 -27.87 -25.17 -2.89
C ARG A 48 -26.82 -26.26 -3.14
N PRO A 49 -25.52 -26.03 -2.86
CA PRO A 49 -24.53 -27.08 -2.96
C PRO A 49 -24.67 -28.06 -1.79
N THR A 50 -25.27 -29.22 -2.06
CA THR A 50 -25.01 -30.45 -1.32
C THR A 50 -23.58 -30.91 -1.60
N ARG A 51 -22.80 -31.11 -0.54
CA ARG A 51 -21.47 -31.78 -0.50
C ARG A 51 -20.37 -31.15 -1.37
N ILE A 52 -19.52 -30.35 -0.73
CA ILE A 52 -18.20 -29.98 -1.26
C ILE A 52 -17.24 -31.13 -0.97
N SER A 53 -16.83 -31.82 -2.03
CA SER A 53 -15.61 -32.63 -2.10
C SER A 53 -14.39 -31.74 -1.92
N GLN A 54 -13.49 -32.13 -1.00
CA GLN A 54 -12.21 -31.47 -0.72
C GLN A 54 -11.37 -31.30 -2.00
N PRO A 55 -10.79 -30.13 -2.27
CA PRO A 55 -9.69 -30.02 -3.21
C PRO A 55 -8.43 -30.59 -2.55
N LEU A 56 -7.84 -31.62 -3.17
CA LEU A 56 -6.49 -32.08 -2.88
C LEU A 56 -5.52 -30.93 -3.17
N PHE A 57 -5.12 -30.21 -2.13
CA PHE A 57 -3.94 -29.35 -2.14
C PHE A 57 -2.73 -30.24 -2.43
N ARG A 58 -2.19 -30.12 -3.64
CA ARG A 58 -0.91 -30.70 -4.00
C ARG A 58 0.16 -29.88 -3.30
N ASP A 59 0.78 -30.46 -2.28
CA ASP A 59 1.97 -29.94 -1.61
C ASP A 59 3.04 -29.59 -2.65
N GLN A 60 3.28 -28.30 -2.85
CA GLN A 60 4.41 -27.78 -3.61
C GLN A 60 5.35 -27.05 -2.64
N TYR A 61 5.78 -27.76 -1.60
CA TYR A 61 6.98 -27.44 -0.81
C TYR A 61 7.91 -28.65 -0.80
N GLN A 62 8.40 -29.01 -1.99
CA GLN A 62 9.60 -29.83 -2.11
C GLN A 62 10.77 -28.91 -2.43
N TYR A 63 11.34 -28.30 -1.40
CA TYR A 63 12.76 -27.95 -1.48
C TYR A 63 13.53 -29.26 -1.55
N GLN A 64 14.03 -29.57 -2.75
CA GLN A 64 14.96 -30.67 -2.94
C GLN A 64 16.23 -30.34 -2.15
N ASN A 65 16.43 -31.03 -1.04
CA ASN A 65 17.72 -31.14 -0.37
C ASN A 65 18.71 -31.81 -1.34
N ARG A 66 19.39 -31.00 -2.14
CA ARG A 66 20.61 -31.38 -2.87
C ARG A 66 21.62 -30.25 -2.75
N ASP A 67 22.19 -30.13 -1.56
CA ASP A 67 23.50 -29.54 -1.36
C ASP A 67 24.24 -30.35 -0.29
N THR A 68 24.90 -31.41 -0.72
CA THR A 68 25.97 -32.06 0.05
C THR A 68 27.24 -31.22 -0.06
N ARG A 69 27.26 -30.05 0.59
CA ARG A 69 28.52 -29.45 1.04
C ARG A 69 28.70 -29.85 2.49
N VAL A 70 29.79 -30.54 2.80
CA VAL A 70 30.13 -30.94 4.17
C VAL A 70 30.44 -29.67 4.95
N TYR A 71 29.44 -29.14 5.66
CA TYR A 71 29.59 -27.96 6.51
C TYR A 71 30.42 -28.33 7.74
N ASP A 72 31.41 -27.51 8.08
CA ASP A 72 32.19 -27.70 9.29
C ASP A 72 31.33 -27.47 10.55
N GLN A 73 30.96 -28.57 11.21
CA GLN A 73 30.13 -28.59 12.41
C GLN A 73 30.93 -28.24 13.69
N SER A 74 32.23 -27.93 13.57
CA SER A 74 33.10 -27.66 14.72
C SER A 74 33.20 -26.18 15.13
N LYS A 75 32.90 -25.23 14.23
CA LYS A 75 33.16 -23.80 14.45
C LYS A 75 32.00 -23.09 15.16
N ILE A 76 32.11 -22.92 16.47
CA ILE A 76 31.18 -22.14 17.31
C ILE A 76 31.29 -20.65 16.94
N PRO A 77 30.18 -19.88 16.84
CA PRO A 77 30.26 -18.45 16.54
C PRO A 77 31.08 -17.70 17.59
N GLN A 78 31.89 -16.76 17.14
CA GLN A 78 32.76 -15.98 18.03
C GLN A 78 31.94 -15.25 19.09
N GLY A 79 32.40 -15.31 20.34
CA GLY A 79 31.71 -14.71 21.48
C GLY A 79 30.41 -15.39 21.91
N TRP A 80 30.02 -16.51 21.28
CA TRP A 80 28.78 -17.20 21.63
C TRP A 80 28.83 -17.86 23.01
N LEU A 81 30.00 -18.38 23.42
CA LEU A 81 30.16 -19.09 24.70
C LEU A 81 29.84 -18.21 25.90
N ASP A 82 30.37 -16.98 25.92
CA ASP A 82 30.22 -16.04 27.03
C ASP A 82 29.03 -15.09 26.88
N CYS A 83 28.39 -15.08 25.71
CA CYS A 83 27.12 -14.41 25.52
C CYS A 83 26.03 -15.05 26.41
N PRO A 84 25.28 -14.26 27.22
CA PRO A 84 24.21 -14.78 28.05
C PRO A 84 23.13 -15.54 27.24
N GLY A 85 22.50 -16.57 27.81
CA GLY A 85 21.58 -17.44 27.08
C GLY A 85 20.30 -16.74 26.56
N PHE A 86 19.50 -16.20 27.47
CA PHE A 86 18.23 -15.53 27.17
C PHE A 86 18.02 -14.31 28.09
N GLY A 87 17.12 -13.41 27.70
CA GLY A 87 16.67 -12.27 28.51
C GLY A 87 15.31 -12.51 29.18
N MET A 88 14.83 -11.52 29.92
CA MET A 88 13.47 -11.50 30.45
C MET A 88 12.44 -11.39 29.32
N GLU A 89 11.22 -11.81 29.61
CA GLU A 89 10.10 -11.70 28.68
C GLU A 89 9.69 -10.24 28.49
N ILE A 90 9.44 -9.88 27.23
CA ILE A 90 8.84 -8.62 26.84
C ILE A 90 7.45 -8.98 26.32
N GLY A 91 6.45 -8.90 27.20
CA GLY A 91 5.14 -9.48 26.94
C GLY A 91 5.22 -11.00 26.79
N CYS A 92 4.99 -11.52 25.59
CA CYS A 92 5.11 -12.95 25.26
C CYS A 92 6.44 -13.32 24.59
N ILE A 93 7.32 -12.35 24.32
CA ILE A 93 8.55 -12.55 23.55
C ILE A 93 9.74 -12.74 24.48
N ILE A 94 10.55 -13.75 24.23
CA ILE A 94 11.79 -14.04 24.97
C ILE A 94 12.96 -13.86 24.00
N PRO A 95 13.80 -12.81 24.16
CA PRO A 95 15.00 -12.64 23.38
C PRO A 95 16.07 -13.65 23.82
N SER A 96 16.68 -14.35 22.87
CA SER A 96 17.67 -15.40 23.13
C SER A 96 18.83 -15.37 22.13
N LYS A 97 20.00 -15.84 22.56
CA LYS A 97 21.04 -16.26 21.60
C LYS A 97 20.61 -17.55 20.89
N VAL A 98 21.25 -17.89 19.77
CA VAL A 98 20.93 -19.12 19.03
C VAL A 98 21.25 -20.36 19.89
N PRO A 99 20.31 -21.31 20.05
CA PRO A 99 20.64 -22.61 20.63
C PRO A 99 21.43 -23.45 19.62
N LEU A 100 22.47 -24.14 20.08
CA LEU A 100 23.26 -25.03 19.24
C LEU A 100 22.78 -26.48 19.40
N SER A 101 22.79 -27.22 18.29
CA SER A 101 22.54 -28.65 18.27
C SER A 101 23.48 -29.40 19.22
N GLU A 102 23.04 -30.56 19.71
CA GLU A 102 23.88 -31.45 20.54
C GLU A 102 25.13 -31.95 19.78
N SER A 103 25.16 -31.85 18.45
CA SER A 103 26.37 -32.09 17.64
C SER A 103 27.54 -31.17 18.01
N TYR A 104 27.29 -30.00 18.60
CA TYR A 104 28.33 -29.09 19.07
C TYR A 104 28.86 -29.44 20.48
N ASN A 105 28.32 -30.45 21.16
CA ASN A 105 28.62 -30.75 22.56
C ASN A 105 30.09 -31.12 22.84
N GLU A 106 30.82 -31.62 21.84
CA GLU A 106 32.26 -31.92 21.94
C GLU A 106 33.11 -30.65 21.97
N HIS A 107 32.63 -29.58 21.35
CA HIS A 107 33.30 -28.28 21.24
C HIS A 107 32.80 -27.28 22.29
N VAL A 108 31.70 -27.58 22.99
CA VAL A 108 31.11 -26.71 24.03
C VAL A 108 31.28 -27.34 25.42
N PRO A 109 31.97 -26.67 26.36
CA PRO A 109 32.13 -27.14 27.73
C PRO A 109 30.77 -27.47 28.40
N PRO A 110 30.65 -28.55 29.20
CA PRO A 110 29.38 -28.99 29.77
C PRO A 110 28.54 -27.91 30.46
N GLY A 111 29.18 -26.98 31.20
CA GLY A 111 28.50 -25.87 31.88
C GLY A 111 28.05 -24.70 31.00
N LYS A 112 28.47 -24.68 29.72
CA LYS A 112 28.18 -23.62 28.74
C LYS A 112 27.27 -24.10 27.60
N ARG A 113 26.83 -25.36 27.63
CA ARG A 113 25.91 -25.94 26.64
C ARG A 113 24.57 -25.20 26.66
N TYR A 114 24.02 -24.96 25.47
CA TYR A 114 22.76 -24.25 25.29
C TYR A 114 22.00 -24.81 24.07
N SER A 115 21.44 -26.01 24.24
CA SER A 115 20.62 -26.68 23.21
C SER A 115 19.13 -26.40 23.38
N PHE A 116 18.31 -26.64 22.34
CA PHE A 116 16.86 -26.44 22.45
C PHE A 116 16.21 -27.25 23.58
N LYS A 117 16.68 -28.47 23.83
CA LYS A 117 16.19 -29.27 24.98
C LYS A 117 16.44 -28.54 26.31
N GLN A 118 17.61 -27.93 26.47
CA GLN A 118 17.94 -27.14 27.66
C GLN A 118 17.13 -25.84 27.71
N VAL A 119 16.95 -25.15 26.58
CA VAL A 119 16.16 -23.91 26.51
C VAL A 119 14.70 -24.17 26.88
N VAL A 120 14.06 -25.16 26.27
CA VAL A 120 12.66 -25.52 26.56
C VAL A 120 12.50 -25.93 28.01
N ARG A 121 13.43 -26.75 28.55
CA ARG A 121 13.42 -27.15 29.96
C ARG A 121 13.55 -25.94 30.89
N ASN A 122 14.53 -25.07 30.65
CA ASN A 122 14.78 -23.88 31.48
C ASN A 122 13.61 -22.90 31.44
N GLN A 123 13.00 -22.67 30.27
CA GLN A 123 11.81 -21.82 30.19
C GLN A 123 10.61 -22.44 30.90
N ARG A 124 10.40 -23.76 30.80
CA ARG A 124 9.35 -24.46 31.56
C ARG A 124 9.54 -24.34 33.07
N ILE A 125 10.78 -24.43 33.57
CA ILE A 125 11.09 -24.20 34.99
C ILE A 125 10.71 -22.78 35.43
N ASN A 126 10.92 -21.80 34.55
CA ASN A 126 10.48 -20.41 34.77
C ASN A 126 8.98 -20.18 34.52
N GLY A 127 8.17 -21.23 34.37
CA GLY A 127 6.73 -21.13 34.11
C GLY A 127 6.35 -20.72 32.69
N ARG A 128 7.30 -20.70 31.75
CA ARG A 128 7.12 -20.23 30.37
C ARG A 128 7.12 -21.40 29.39
N ASN A 129 5.98 -21.66 28.74
CA ASN A 129 5.88 -22.70 27.71
C ASN A 129 6.08 -22.11 26.31
N ILE A 130 7.12 -22.52 25.59
CA ILE A 130 7.41 -22.01 24.24
C ILE A 130 6.44 -22.64 23.24
N GLY A 131 5.81 -21.83 22.39
CA GLY A 131 4.95 -22.29 21.30
C GLY A 131 5.42 -21.90 19.90
N LEU A 132 6.30 -20.90 19.80
CA LEU A 132 6.86 -20.40 18.54
C LEU A 132 8.34 -20.06 18.72
N VAL A 133 9.15 -20.42 17.73
CA VAL A 133 10.55 -19.99 17.59
C VAL A 133 10.68 -19.18 16.31
N ILE A 134 11.17 -17.95 16.42
CA ILE A 134 11.50 -17.10 15.28
C ILE A 134 13.03 -17.00 15.19
N ASP A 135 13.56 -17.52 14.09
CA ASP A 135 14.98 -17.58 13.79
C ASP A 135 15.37 -16.48 12.79
N LEU A 136 16.19 -15.54 13.25
CA LEU A 136 16.67 -14.38 12.49
C LEU A 136 18.07 -14.57 11.87
N THR A 137 18.65 -15.77 11.95
CA THR A 137 20.00 -16.02 11.43
C THR A 137 20.01 -16.21 9.92
N ASN A 138 21.07 -15.82 9.22
CA ASN A 138 21.25 -16.06 7.78
C ASN A 138 21.92 -17.42 7.49
N THR A 139 21.67 -18.43 8.31
CA THR A 139 22.30 -19.75 8.17
C THR A 139 21.39 -20.82 8.76
N THR A 140 21.53 -22.06 8.30
CA THR A 140 20.81 -23.24 8.81
C THR A 140 21.71 -24.19 9.59
N ARG A 141 23.00 -23.86 9.78
CA ARG A 141 24.01 -24.76 10.36
C ARG A 141 23.84 -25.08 11.84
N TYR A 142 23.15 -24.23 12.59
CA TYR A 142 23.15 -24.30 14.06
C TYR A 142 22.33 -25.43 14.65
N TYR A 143 21.20 -25.78 14.04
CA TYR A 143 20.30 -26.81 14.55
C TYR A 143 19.30 -27.29 13.49
N HIS A 144 18.76 -28.49 13.70
CA HIS A 144 17.65 -29.02 12.90
C HIS A 144 16.29 -28.69 13.53
N THR A 145 15.29 -28.37 12.70
CA THR A 145 13.96 -27.96 13.16
C THR A 145 13.02 -29.13 13.51
N LEU A 146 13.44 -30.36 13.25
CA LEU A 146 12.64 -31.57 13.49
C LEU A 146 12.30 -31.76 14.97
N ASP A 147 13.23 -31.44 15.87
CA ASP A 147 13.02 -31.63 17.31
C ASP A 147 12.03 -30.61 17.88
N LEU A 148 11.98 -29.39 17.34
CA LEU A 148 10.97 -28.39 17.69
C LEU A 148 9.55 -28.85 17.30
N LYS A 149 9.41 -29.45 16.12
CA LYS A 149 8.12 -29.96 15.64
C LYS A 149 7.59 -31.09 16.53
N LYS A 150 8.46 -31.99 17.00
CA LYS A 150 8.08 -33.07 17.93
C LYS A 150 7.52 -32.53 19.25
N ASP A 151 8.06 -31.42 19.73
CA ASP A 151 7.61 -30.74 20.95
C ASP A 151 6.39 -29.83 20.73
N GLY A 152 5.80 -29.83 19.52
CA GLY A 152 4.65 -29.00 19.17
C GLY A 152 4.97 -27.50 19.08
N ILE A 153 6.23 -27.15 18.83
CA ILE A 153 6.72 -25.77 18.71
C ILE A 153 6.79 -25.41 17.21
N LYS A 154 6.08 -24.35 16.80
CA LYS A 154 6.17 -23.82 15.43
C LYS A 154 7.52 -23.13 15.25
N HIS A 155 8.19 -23.38 14.13
CA HIS A 155 9.44 -22.69 13.75
C HIS A 155 9.18 -21.81 12.53
N VAL A 156 9.67 -20.57 12.59
CA VAL A 156 9.63 -19.60 11.49
C VAL A 156 11.03 -19.04 11.28
N LYS A 157 11.49 -19.07 10.03
CA LYS A 157 12.79 -18.52 9.62
C LYS A 157 12.58 -17.19 8.90
N ILE A 158 13.20 -16.12 9.39
CA ILE A 158 13.26 -14.81 8.74
C ILE A 158 14.74 -14.49 8.54
N ALA A 159 15.28 -14.85 7.37
CA ALA A 159 16.71 -14.72 7.10
C ALA A 159 17.10 -13.24 6.92
N CYS A 160 17.63 -12.61 7.96
CA CYS A 160 18.14 -11.25 7.88
C CYS A 160 19.52 -11.22 7.21
N ARG A 161 19.72 -10.35 6.23
CA ARG A 161 21.00 -10.15 5.51
C ARG A 161 22.17 -9.79 6.45
N GLY A 162 23.39 -9.89 5.91
CA GLY A 162 24.70 -9.88 6.58
C GLY A 162 25.08 -8.64 7.42
N ARG A 163 26.37 -8.58 7.80
CA ARG A 163 26.89 -7.97 9.03
C ARG A 163 26.69 -6.47 9.25
N ASP A 164 26.40 -5.69 8.20
CA ASP A 164 26.38 -4.21 8.25
C ASP A 164 25.07 -3.58 7.76
N ALA A 165 24.01 -4.39 7.60
CA ALA A 165 22.69 -3.88 7.32
C ALA A 165 21.75 -4.13 8.51
N VAL A 166 20.85 -3.19 8.76
CA VAL A 166 19.65 -3.44 9.57
C VAL A 166 18.69 -4.34 8.78
N PRO A 167 17.85 -5.16 9.44
CA PRO A 167 16.80 -5.90 8.75
C PRO A 167 15.93 -4.99 7.88
N ASP A 168 15.63 -5.44 6.66
CA ASP A 168 14.76 -4.73 5.72
C ASP A 168 13.29 -4.72 6.22
N ASN A 169 12.51 -3.80 5.69
CA ASN A 169 11.13 -3.61 6.13
C ASN A 169 10.24 -4.84 5.88
N VAL A 170 10.48 -5.62 4.82
CA VAL A 170 9.71 -6.84 4.52
C VAL A 170 9.95 -7.88 5.61
N SER A 171 11.20 -8.06 6.03
CA SER A 171 11.58 -8.89 7.16
C SER A 171 10.93 -8.43 8.47
N VAL A 172 10.94 -7.12 8.74
CA VAL A 172 10.29 -6.54 9.93
C VAL A 172 8.77 -6.74 9.91
N ASN A 173 8.11 -6.50 8.77
CA ASN A 173 6.67 -6.68 8.61
C ASN A 173 6.26 -8.14 8.78
N THR A 174 7.06 -9.06 8.23
CA THR A 174 6.87 -10.51 8.41
C THR A 174 6.98 -10.90 9.89
N PHE A 175 8.00 -10.39 10.59
CA PHE A 175 8.18 -10.62 12.03
C PHE A 175 6.97 -10.16 12.84
N VAL A 176 6.55 -8.91 12.65
CA VAL A 176 5.41 -8.32 13.39
C VAL A 176 4.12 -9.10 13.11
N ASN A 177 3.88 -9.49 11.86
CA ASN A 177 2.71 -10.29 11.52
C ASN A 177 2.72 -11.67 12.18
N GLU A 178 3.84 -12.40 12.16
CA GLU A 178 3.93 -13.72 12.80
C GLU A 178 3.69 -13.66 14.30
N VAL A 179 4.21 -12.62 14.97
CA VAL A 179 3.93 -12.38 16.39
C VAL A 179 2.44 -12.10 16.61
N ASN A 180 1.83 -11.20 15.84
CA ASN A 180 0.41 -10.86 15.97
C ASN A 180 -0.50 -12.06 15.70
N GLN A 181 -0.24 -12.83 14.65
CA GLN A 181 -0.99 -14.05 14.32
C GLN A 181 -0.86 -15.11 15.41
N PHE A 182 0.34 -15.28 15.96
CA PHE A 182 0.53 -16.19 17.08
C PHE A 182 -0.31 -15.76 18.28
N MET A 183 -0.29 -14.47 18.64
CA MET A 183 -1.07 -13.93 19.75
C MET A 183 -2.58 -14.06 19.56
N LEU A 184 -3.10 -13.76 18.36
CA LEU A 184 -4.53 -13.89 18.05
C LEU A 184 -5.03 -15.34 18.13
N ASN A 185 -4.18 -16.31 17.80
CA ASN A 185 -4.54 -17.73 17.81
C ASN A 185 -4.44 -18.38 19.21
N GLN A 186 -3.94 -17.67 20.22
CA GLN A 186 -3.90 -18.17 21.61
C GLN A 186 -5.26 -18.04 22.29
N LYS A 187 -6.21 -18.92 21.97
CA LYS A 187 -7.55 -18.90 22.59
C LYS A 187 -7.58 -19.35 24.06
N HIS A 188 -6.67 -20.25 24.48
CA HIS A 188 -6.71 -20.85 25.84
C HIS A 188 -5.34 -21.26 26.41
N SER A 189 -4.20 -20.86 25.83
CA SER A 189 -2.88 -21.21 26.37
C SER A 189 -1.91 -20.04 26.28
N ASN A 190 -1.37 -19.57 27.41
CA ASN A 190 -0.30 -18.57 27.47
C ASN A 190 1.03 -19.21 27.03
N LYS A 191 1.28 -19.20 25.72
CA LYS A 191 2.55 -19.67 25.13
C LYS A 191 3.45 -18.49 24.77
N TYR A 192 4.73 -18.71 24.87
CA TYR A 192 5.78 -17.71 24.61
C TYR A 192 6.43 -17.93 23.25
N ILE A 193 6.99 -16.84 22.72
CA ILE A 193 7.76 -16.79 21.48
C ILE A 193 9.23 -16.66 21.84
N LEU A 194 10.06 -17.60 21.40
CA LEU A 194 11.51 -17.46 21.49
C LEU A 194 12.02 -16.79 20.22
N VAL A 195 12.62 -15.61 20.33
CA VAL A 195 13.21 -14.89 19.19
C VAL A 195 14.71 -14.89 19.33
N HIS A 196 15.43 -15.38 18.31
CA HIS A 196 16.89 -15.40 18.35
C HIS A 196 17.52 -14.95 17.04
N CYS A 197 18.70 -14.33 17.16
CA CYS A 197 19.70 -14.27 16.10
C CYS A 197 20.94 -15.04 16.59
N THR A 198 22.15 -14.74 16.10
CA THR A 198 23.37 -15.39 16.61
C THR A 198 23.55 -15.15 18.11
N HIS A 199 23.61 -13.89 18.53
CA HIS A 199 23.81 -13.51 19.94
C HIS A 199 22.54 -13.01 20.64
N GLY A 200 21.47 -12.72 19.91
CA GLY A 200 20.17 -12.31 20.47
C GLY A 200 20.09 -10.84 20.93
N HIS A 201 20.91 -9.94 20.35
CA HIS A 201 20.99 -8.53 20.77
C HIS A 201 20.59 -7.57 19.65
N ASN A 202 21.44 -7.28 18.65
CA ASN A 202 21.16 -6.24 17.65
C ASN A 202 19.94 -6.56 16.75
N ARG A 203 20.01 -7.62 15.92
CA ARG A 203 18.88 -8.03 15.03
C ARG A 203 17.61 -8.35 15.81
N THR A 204 17.75 -9.06 16.93
CA THR A 204 16.62 -9.42 17.80
C THR A 204 15.97 -8.18 18.43
N GLY A 205 16.78 -7.26 18.96
CA GLY A 205 16.31 -6.01 19.54
C GLY A 205 15.63 -5.12 18.52
N PHE A 206 16.19 -5.01 17.31
CA PHE A 206 15.60 -4.24 16.22
C PHE A 206 14.19 -4.73 15.87
N MET A 207 14.03 -6.04 15.68
CA MET A 207 12.72 -6.65 15.40
C MET A 207 11.73 -6.44 16.55
N ILE A 208 12.17 -6.64 17.79
CA ILE A 208 11.33 -6.47 18.99
C ILE A 208 10.93 -5.01 19.17
N VAL A 209 11.84 -4.06 19.01
CA VAL A 209 11.54 -2.63 19.11
C VAL A 209 10.52 -2.22 18.04
N HIS A 210 10.67 -2.67 16.79
CA HIS A 210 9.65 -2.42 15.78
C HIS A 210 8.28 -3.01 16.15
N TYR A 211 8.24 -4.22 16.69
CA TYR A 211 7.00 -4.82 17.18
C TYR A 211 6.37 -4.00 18.31
N LEU A 212 7.17 -3.58 19.30
CA LEU A 212 6.72 -2.77 20.43
C LEU A 212 6.14 -1.43 19.96
N MET A 213 6.86 -0.72 19.09
CA MET A 213 6.43 0.56 18.52
C MET A 213 5.10 0.44 17.74
N ARG A 214 4.87 -0.69 17.08
CA ARG A 214 3.65 -0.93 16.29
C ARG A 214 2.49 -1.52 17.10
N SER A 215 2.76 -2.06 18.28
CA SER A 215 1.76 -2.73 19.13
C SER A 215 1.32 -1.89 20.32
N ALA A 216 2.11 -0.88 20.71
CA ALA A 216 1.83 -0.01 21.83
C ALA A 216 1.60 1.45 21.36
N PRO A 217 0.35 1.95 21.37
CA PRO A 217 -0.03 3.23 20.73
C PRO A 217 0.56 4.51 21.38
N MET A 218 1.34 4.40 22.46
CA MET A 218 1.95 5.55 23.15
C MET A 218 3.46 5.37 23.41
N MET A 219 4.09 4.38 22.78
CA MET A 219 5.50 4.09 22.98
C MET A 219 6.38 4.89 22.01
N ASN A 220 7.44 5.52 22.52
CA ASN A 220 8.48 6.14 21.69
C ASN A 220 9.73 5.24 21.58
N VAL A 221 10.61 5.55 20.63
CA VAL A 221 11.80 4.73 20.34
C VAL A 221 12.70 4.60 21.58
N THR A 222 12.86 5.67 22.36
CA THR A 222 13.67 5.65 23.59
C THR A 222 13.11 4.67 24.63
N GLN A 223 11.79 4.68 24.85
CA GLN A 223 11.11 3.78 25.78
C GLN A 223 11.20 2.33 25.31
N ALA A 224 10.99 2.07 24.02
CA ALA A 224 11.08 0.73 23.46
C ALA A 224 12.51 0.17 23.56
N LEU A 225 13.52 0.98 23.25
CA LEU A 225 14.94 0.62 23.42
C LEU A 225 15.27 0.33 24.89
N LYS A 226 14.73 1.12 25.82
CA LYS A 226 14.92 0.92 27.25
C LYS A 226 14.28 -0.38 27.74
N MET A 227 13.06 -0.67 27.31
CA MET A 227 12.41 -1.95 27.62
C MET A 227 13.22 -3.15 27.11
N PHE A 228 13.77 -3.05 25.90
CA PHE A 228 14.62 -4.11 25.37
C PHE A 228 15.94 -4.24 26.15
N SER A 229 16.61 -3.13 26.49
CA SER A 229 17.87 -3.18 27.23
C SER A 229 17.69 -3.67 28.68
N ASP A 230 16.57 -3.37 29.32
CA ASP A 230 16.23 -3.87 30.65
C ASP A 230 15.96 -5.39 30.64
N ALA A 231 15.24 -5.86 29.63
CA ALA A 231 14.96 -7.30 29.49
C ALA A 231 16.18 -8.08 29.00
N ARG A 232 17.04 -7.48 28.18
CA ARG A 232 18.22 -8.12 27.58
C ARG A 232 19.45 -7.20 27.62
N PRO A 233 20.09 -7.02 28.79
CA PRO A 233 21.25 -6.15 28.90
C PRO A 233 22.43 -6.59 28.01
N PRO A 234 23.17 -5.65 27.38
CA PRO A 234 23.01 -4.20 27.46
C PRO A 234 21.98 -3.62 26.47
N GLY A 235 21.26 -4.46 25.72
CA GLY A 235 20.37 -4.07 24.62
C GLY A 235 21.07 -4.14 23.25
N ILE A 236 20.66 -3.25 22.35
CA ILE A 236 21.30 -3.06 21.04
C ILE A 236 22.58 -2.26 21.27
N TYR A 237 23.72 -2.79 20.82
CA TYR A 237 25.05 -2.20 21.03
C TYR A 237 25.73 -1.76 19.71
N LYS A 238 25.03 -1.85 18.57
CA LYS A 238 25.45 -1.22 17.30
C LYS A 238 24.67 0.09 17.11
N ALA A 239 25.38 1.20 16.90
CA ALA A 239 24.79 2.52 16.77
C ALA A 239 23.86 2.63 15.55
N ASP A 240 24.25 2.08 14.40
CA ASP A 240 23.48 2.13 13.15
C ASP A 240 22.06 1.56 13.30
N TYR A 241 21.90 0.55 14.16
CA TYR A 241 20.59 -0.05 14.46
C TYR A 241 19.70 0.91 15.26
N ILE A 242 20.28 1.63 16.22
CA ILE A 242 19.57 2.63 17.02
C ILE A 242 19.21 3.83 16.13
N ASP A 243 20.15 4.28 15.31
CA ASP A 243 19.96 5.44 14.43
C ASP A 243 18.94 5.14 13.33
N ALA A 244 18.93 3.92 12.78
CA ALA A 244 17.90 3.46 11.86
C ALA A 244 16.51 3.45 12.51
N LEU A 245 16.38 3.08 13.78
CA LEU A 245 15.09 3.12 14.49
C LEU A 245 14.57 4.56 14.67
N TYR A 246 15.42 5.48 15.14
CA TYR A 246 15.03 6.90 15.25
C TYR A 246 14.68 7.51 13.89
N THR A 247 15.45 7.16 12.86
CA THR A 247 15.20 7.63 11.49
C THR A 247 13.87 7.09 10.95
N PHE A 248 13.62 5.78 11.12
CA PHE A 248 12.40 5.12 10.65
C PHE A 248 11.14 5.70 11.29
N TYR A 249 11.18 5.97 12.60
CA TYR A 249 10.03 6.54 13.31
C TYR A 249 10.00 8.07 13.29
N HIS A 250 10.93 8.70 12.57
CA HIS A 250 11.09 10.16 12.48
C HIS A 250 11.13 10.82 13.87
N GLU A 251 11.83 10.22 14.84
CA GLU A 251 12.01 10.77 16.18
C GLU A 251 13.39 11.41 16.34
N ILE A 252 13.48 12.48 17.14
CA ILE A 252 14.77 13.09 17.52
C ILE A 252 15.45 12.19 18.55
N LYS A 253 16.61 11.64 18.19
CA LYS A 253 17.48 10.93 19.13
C LYS A 253 17.90 11.86 20.27
N PRO A 254 17.48 11.61 21.53
CA PRO A 254 17.88 12.44 22.66
C PRO A 254 19.38 12.30 22.94
N LYS A 255 20.04 13.39 23.37
CA LYS A 255 21.47 13.36 23.76
C LYS A 255 21.77 12.38 24.89
N SER A 256 20.78 12.04 25.71
CA SER A 256 20.89 11.06 26.80
C SER A 256 20.96 9.61 26.31
N VAL A 257 20.56 9.33 25.07
CA VAL A 257 20.57 7.98 24.50
C VAL A 257 21.96 7.70 23.94
N THR A 258 22.80 7.08 24.76
CA THR A 258 24.11 6.59 24.35
C THR A 258 24.00 5.13 23.91
N CYS A 259 24.63 4.80 22.79
CA CYS A 259 24.78 3.41 22.39
C CYS A 259 25.68 2.71 23.42
N PRO A 260 25.27 1.57 24.00
CA PRO A 260 26.13 0.78 24.86
C PRO A 260 27.42 0.38 24.14
N LEU A 261 28.52 0.26 24.89
CA LEU A 261 29.77 -0.28 24.37
C LEU A 261 29.58 -1.74 23.93
N THR A 262 30.28 -2.14 22.88
CA THR A 262 30.35 -3.55 22.46
C THR A 262 30.74 -4.42 23.66
N PRO A 263 29.93 -5.43 24.02
CA PRO A 263 30.20 -6.28 25.18
C PRO A 263 31.55 -7.00 25.09
N GLU A 264 32.20 -7.22 26.23
CA GLU A 264 33.50 -7.90 26.32
C GLU A 264 33.50 -9.26 25.62
N TRP A 265 32.45 -10.06 25.80
CA TRP A 265 32.31 -11.37 25.17
C TRP A 265 32.29 -11.34 23.63
N LYS A 266 32.08 -10.17 22.99
CA LYS A 266 32.14 -10.02 21.53
C LYS A 266 33.44 -9.36 21.05
N ARG A 267 34.26 -8.77 21.93
CA ARG A 267 35.53 -8.14 21.53
C ARG A 267 36.50 -9.24 21.10
N SER A 268 37.09 -9.12 19.91
CA SER A 268 38.12 -10.04 19.43
C SER A 268 39.38 -9.90 20.30
N THR A 269 39.89 -11.01 20.81
CA THR A 269 41.17 -11.08 21.54
C THR A 269 42.36 -11.31 20.61
N GLU A 270 42.12 -11.54 19.33
CA GLU A 270 43.16 -11.80 18.33
C GLU A 270 43.39 -10.53 17.51
N ILE A 271 44.55 -9.93 17.74
CA ILE A 271 45.16 -8.90 16.91
C ILE A 271 46.02 -9.65 15.89
N ASP A 272 45.87 -9.36 14.60
CA ASP A 272 46.73 -9.94 13.58
C ASP A 272 48.20 -9.47 13.72
N LEU A 273 49.11 -10.06 12.96
CA LEU A 273 50.54 -9.71 12.98
C LEU A 273 50.82 -8.25 12.53
N ASN A 274 49.80 -7.51 12.09
CA ASN A 274 49.87 -6.11 11.66
C ASN A 274 49.21 -5.13 12.64
N GLY A 275 48.65 -5.59 13.77
CA GLY A 275 48.00 -4.71 14.74
C GLY A 275 46.53 -4.43 14.47
N GLU A 276 45.92 -5.08 13.49
CA GLU A 276 44.49 -4.94 13.17
C GLU A 276 43.67 -6.08 13.78
N ALA A 277 42.41 -5.79 14.14
CA ALA A 277 41.50 -6.79 14.65
C ALA A 277 41.21 -7.83 13.56
N VAL A 278 41.39 -9.13 13.85
CA VAL A 278 41.08 -10.21 12.92
C VAL A 278 39.64 -10.06 12.41
N GLN A 279 39.45 -10.07 11.09
CA GLN A 279 38.14 -9.97 10.46
C GLN A 279 37.28 -11.17 10.88
N ASP A 280 36.12 -10.89 11.49
CA ASP A 280 35.14 -11.89 11.92
C ASP A 280 34.79 -12.85 10.74
N ASP A 281 34.63 -14.14 11.00
CA ASP A 281 34.06 -15.11 10.04
C ASP A 281 32.78 -15.69 10.62
N ASP A 282 31.70 -14.90 10.57
CA ASP A 282 30.37 -15.29 11.05
C ASP A 282 29.57 -16.11 9.99
N GLY A 283 30.23 -16.62 8.94
CA GLY A 283 29.63 -17.52 7.93
C GLY A 283 28.76 -16.80 6.89
N ASP A 284 29.24 -15.66 6.36
CA ASP A 284 28.57 -14.86 5.33
C ASP A 284 29.27 -15.10 3.98
N ASP A 285 28.81 -16.11 3.24
CA ASP A 285 29.40 -16.54 1.96
C ASP A 285 28.78 -15.74 0.80
N SER A 286 28.77 -14.41 0.89
CA SER A 286 28.25 -13.55 -0.20
C SER A 286 29.10 -12.30 -0.36
N PRO A 287 29.55 -11.99 -1.59
CA PRO A 287 30.30 -10.76 -1.87
C PRO A 287 29.41 -9.53 -1.63
N PRO A 288 30.00 -8.39 -1.23
CA PRO A 288 29.25 -7.15 -1.04
C PRO A 288 28.69 -6.66 -2.39
N ASP A 289 27.38 -6.46 -2.45
CA ASP A 289 26.74 -5.78 -3.58
C ASP A 289 27.00 -4.27 -3.50
N PRO A 290 27.12 -3.57 -4.64
CA PRO A 290 27.35 -2.14 -4.65
C PRO A 290 26.18 -1.39 -4.01
N VAL A 291 26.52 -0.46 -3.11
CA VAL A 291 25.59 0.52 -2.55
C VAL A 291 25.11 1.42 -3.70
N LEU A 292 23.86 1.25 -4.13
CA LEU A 292 23.18 2.19 -5.00
C LEU A 292 22.83 3.43 -4.17
N GLU A 293 23.70 4.44 -4.21
CA GLU A 293 23.32 5.81 -3.87
C GLU A 293 22.26 6.27 -4.88
N THR A 294 21.01 6.31 -4.46
CA THR A 294 19.95 7.00 -5.21
C THR A 294 20.21 8.50 -5.17
N ASN A 295 20.99 9.00 -6.13
CA ASN A 295 20.95 10.39 -6.54
C ASN A 295 19.52 10.68 -7.01
N GLN A 296 18.82 11.52 -6.26
CA GLN A 296 17.48 12.00 -6.63
C GLN A 296 17.64 13.02 -7.77
N GLU A 297 17.63 12.50 -9.00
CA GLU A 297 17.32 13.31 -10.18
C GLU A 297 15.86 13.78 -10.12
N ASN A 298 15.52 14.80 -10.92
CA ASN A 298 14.18 15.38 -10.98
C ASN A 298 13.15 14.35 -11.50
N VAL A 299 12.60 13.52 -10.61
CA VAL A 299 11.63 12.47 -10.98
C VAL A 299 10.22 13.04 -11.02
N LYS A 300 9.62 13.05 -12.22
CA LYS A 300 8.17 13.17 -12.43
C LYS A 300 7.51 11.87 -11.95
N MET A 301 6.47 11.93 -11.11
CA MET A 301 5.80 10.67 -10.72
C MET A 301 5.17 9.99 -11.93
N SER A 302 5.61 8.77 -12.17
CA SER A 302 4.92 7.74 -12.90
C SER A 302 3.99 6.97 -11.94
N ASN A 303 3.03 6.21 -12.46
CA ASN A 303 2.23 5.31 -11.61
C ASN A 303 3.08 4.15 -11.03
N ASP A 304 4.35 4.04 -11.45
CA ASP A 304 5.34 3.07 -11.00
C ASP A 304 6.15 3.53 -9.78
N ASP A 305 5.96 4.77 -9.34
CA ASP A 305 6.55 5.29 -8.10
C ASP A 305 5.79 4.72 -6.88
N ILE A 306 5.96 3.42 -6.63
CA ILE A 306 5.45 2.72 -5.44
C ILE A 306 6.16 3.32 -4.22
N LEU A 307 5.47 4.24 -3.54
CA LEU A 307 5.92 4.79 -2.26
C LEU A 307 5.46 3.88 -1.12
N GLY A 308 6.43 3.26 -0.45
CA GLY A 308 6.21 2.30 0.62
C GLY A 308 6.57 0.88 0.20
N ASP A 309 6.70 -0.01 1.18
CA ASP A 309 7.00 -1.42 0.88
C ASP A 309 5.79 -2.08 0.21
N GLU A 310 6.05 -2.97 -0.75
CA GLU A 310 5.01 -3.78 -1.37
C GLU A 310 4.21 -4.51 -0.27
N ILE A 311 2.89 -4.33 -0.27
CA ILE A 311 2.01 -5.08 0.62
C ILE A 311 2.07 -6.54 0.18
N PRO A 312 2.57 -7.46 1.02
CA PRO A 312 2.65 -8.86 0.63
C PRO A 312 1.26 -9.38 0.26
N TYR A 313 1.17 -10.19 -0.80
CA TYR A 313 -0.11 -10.71 -1.32
C TYR A 313 -1.05 -11.27 -0.25
N TYR A 314 -0.51 -11.96 0.76
CA TYR A 314 -1.27 -12.54 1.86
C TYR A 314 -1.87 -11.50 2.83
N GLN A 315 -1.34 -10.27 2.86
CA GLN A 315 -1.85 -9.16 3.65
C GLN A 315 -2.86 -8.31 2.87
N GLU A 316 -2.84 -8.33 1.54
CA GLU A 316 -3.70 -7.49 0.71
C GLU A 316 -5.20 -7.74 1.02
N GLU A 317 -5.60 -9.02 1.12
CA GLU A 317 -6.98 -9.38 1.47
C GLU A 317 -7.32 -8.96 2.90
N ALA A 318 -6.37 -9.04 3.83
CA ALA A 318 -6.56 -8.63 5.22
C ALA A 318 -6.70 -7.10 5.34
N TYR A 319 -5.88 -6.31 4.66
CA TYR A 319 -6.02 -4.85 4.61
C TYR A 319 -7.31 -4.43 3.92
N ARG A 320 -7.67 -5.07 2.81
CA ARG A 320 -8.94 -4.83 2.13
C ARG A 320 -10.11 -5.12 3.07
N LYS A 321 -10.09 -6.25 3.77
CA LYS A 321 -11.10 -6.60 4.80
C LYS A 321 -11.09 -5.61 5.96
N PHE A 322 -9.93 -5.14 6.39
CA PHE A 322 -9.80 -4.11 7.42
C PHE A 322 -10.46 -2.80 6.99
N CYS A 323 -10.17 -2.28 5.80
CA CYS A 323 -10.82 -1.08 5.27
C CYS A 323 -12.34 -1.27 5.17
N TYR A 324 -12.81 -2.42 4.69
CA TYR A 324 -14.24 -2.75 4.68
C TYR A 324 -14.86 -2.84 6.07
N LYS A 325 -14.11 -3.37 7.05
CA LYS A 325 -14.57 -3.48 8.43
C LYS A 325 -14.62 -2.11 9.09
N MET A 326 -13.64 -1.25 8.85
CA MET A 326 -13.59 0.14 9.31
C MET A 326 -14.76 0.96 8.79
N LEU A 327 -15.15 0.78 7.53
CA LEU A 327 -16.38 1.36 6.97
C LEU A 327 -17.65 0.98 7.76
N MET A 328 -17.62 -0.14 8.49
CA MET A 328 -18.78 -0.79 9.14
C MET A 328 -18.67 -0.84 10.68
N MET A 329 -17.65 -0.24 11.28
CA MET A 329 -17.41 -0.32 12.73
C MET A 329 -17.79 0.99 13.45
N ASN A 330 -18.48 0.83 14.58
CA ASN A 330 -18.57 1.82 15.66
C ASN A 330 -17.75 1.26 16.83
N ILE A 331 -16.44 1.54 16.86
CA ILE A 331 -15.64 1.27 18.06
C ILE A 331 -15.73 2.51 18.93
N GLY A 332 -16.59 2.49 19.94
CA GLY A 332 -16.66 3.58 20.91
C GLY A 332 -15.34 3.68 21.67
N GLY A 333 -14.68 4.84 21.58
CA GLY A 333 -13.44 5.11 22.29
C GLY A 333 -12.72 6.35 21.77
N ILE A 334 -13.17 7.53 22.22
CA ILE A 334 -12.41 8.77 22.05
C ILE A 334 -11.12 8.65 22.88
N SER A 335 -9.97 8.59 22.20
CA SER A 335 -8.66 8.77 22.82
C SER A 335 -8.20 10.20 22.56
N ASP A 336 -8.12 11.03 23.60
CA ASP A 336 -7.84 12.47 23.52
C ASP A 336 -6.41 12.85 23.08
N LYS A 337 -5.58 11.91 22.57
CA LYS A 337 -4.14 12.19 22.35
C LYS A 337 -3.52 11.72 21.03
N VAL A 338 -4.04 10.67 20.39
CA VAL A 338 -3.47 10.12 19.15
C VAL A 338 -4.57 9.51 18.30
N HIS A 339 -4.49 9.75 16.98
CA HIS A 339 -5.42 9.14 16.05
C HIS A 339 -5.28 7.62 16.03
N HIS A 340 -6.42 6.94 16.09
CA HIS A 340 -6.50 5.49 16.04
C HIS A 340 -7.47 5.08 14.94
N TYR A 341 -7.13 4.12 14.08
CA TYR A 341 -8.08 3.66 13.04
C TYR A 341 -8.74 4.80 12.22
N THR A 342 -7.94 5.79 11.85
CA THR A 342 -8.40 6.94 11.03
C THR A 342 -8.10 6.65 9.57
N LEU A 343 -9.10 6.84 8.70
CA LEU A 343 -9.03 6.57 7.27
C LEU A 343 -9.34 7.84 6.49
N LEU A 344 -8.34 8.31 5.74
CA LEU A 344 -8.40 9.50 4.90
C LEU A 344 -8.45 9.11 3.43
N ASP A 345 -9.11 9.94 2.63
CA ASP A 345 -9.12 9.84 1.18
C ASP A 345 -8.34 11.01 0.58
N GLY A 346 -7.44 10.72 -0.35
CA GLY A 346 -6.43 11.68 -0.77
C GLY A 346 -5.64 11.25 -2.00
N GLU A 347 -4.80 12.16 -2.48
CA GLU A 347 -4.01 12.01 -3.70
C GLU A 347 -2.54 12.35 -3.43
N MET A 348 -1.62 11.54 -3.96
CA MET A 348 -0.19 11.82 -3.91
C MET A 348 0.22 12.65 -5.12
N VAL A 349 0.86 13.80 -4.88
CA VAL A 349 1.39 14.70 -5.92
C VAL A 349 2.88 14.95 -5.71
N ILE A 350 3.60 15.29 -6.77
CA ILE A 350 4.94 15.87 -6.69
C ILE A 350 4.88 17.30 -7.17
N ASP A 351 5.30 18.21 -6.30
CA ASP A 351 5.55 19.59 -6.67
C ASP A 351 6.89 19.71 -7.39
N ASN A 352 6.89 20.41 -8.52
CA ASN A 352 8.06 20.69 -9.35
C ASN A 352 9.11 21.51 -8.57
N ALA A 353 10.39 21.15 -8.77
CA ALA A 353 11.54 21.68 -8.06
C ALA A 353 11.77 23.20 -8.23
N GLU A 354 11.19 23.79 -9.27
CA GLU A 354 11.28 25.23 -9.56
C GLU A 354 10.54 26.10 -8.54
N SER A 355 9.61 25.51 -7.78
CA SER A 355 8.69 26.25 -6.92
C SER A 355 9.24 26.64 -5.54
N GLU A 356 10.30 26.00 -5.03
CA GLU A 356 11.02 26.42 -3.81
C GLU A 356 12.18 25.44 -3.49
N LYS A 357 13.43 25.94 -3.45
CA LYS A 357 14.65 25.24 -2.98
C LYS A 357 15.23 24.10 -3.84
N GLY A 358 14.83 23.95 -5.10
CA GLY A 358 15.53 23.07 -6.05
C GLY A 358 15.39 21.57 -5.77
N GLN A 359 14.41 21.15 -4.96
CA GLN A 359 14.08 19.73 -4.76
C GLN A 359 12.59 19.51 -4.96
N ALA A 360 12.25 18.52 -5.79
CA ALA A 360 10.90 18.05 -5.98
C ALA A 360 10.33 17.52 -4.65
N ARG A 361 9.15 17.99 -4.24
CA ARG A 361 8.56 17.65 -2.94
C ARG A 361 7.28 16.85 -3.12
N ARG A 362 7.27 15.64 -2.54
CA ARG A 362 6.08 14.77 -2.48
C ARG A 362 5.08 15.31 -1.47
N ARG A 363 3.80 15.36 -1.84
CA ARG A 363 2.71 15.71 -0.94
C ARG A 363 1.52 14.77 -1.05
N TYR A 364 0.92 14.44 0.08
CA TYR A 364 -0.38 13.81 0.17
C TYR A 364 -1.45 14.90 0.38
N LEU A 365 -2.31 15.08 -0.61
CA LEU A 365 -3.43 16.01 -0.59
C LEU A 365 -4.69 15.26 -0.14
N VAL A 366 -5.06 15.45 1.13
CA VAL A 366 -6.28 14.90 1.72
C VAL A 366 -7.49 15.68 1.21
N TYR A 367 -8.47 15.02 0.60
CA TYR A 367 -9.67 15.68 0.08
C TYR A 367 -10.97 15.19 0.71
N ASP A 368 -10.99 14.03 1.36
CA ASP A 368 -12.15 13.54 2.14
C ASP A 368 -11.68 12.70 3.34
N MET A 369 -12.61 12.38 4.25
CA MET A 369 -12.38 11.54 5.41
C MET A 369 -13.49 10.50 5.54
N VAL A 370 -13.09 9.25 5.75
CA VAL A 370 -13.99 8.10 5.77
C VAL A 370 -14.27 7.63 7.19
N ALA A 371 -13.25 7.63 8.03
CA ALA A 371 -13.35 7.27 9.44
C ALA A 371 -12.33 8.06 10.27
N ILE A 372 -12.65 8.33 11.54
CA ILE A 372 -11.75 8.94 12.50
C ILE A 372 -11.88 8.22 13.84
N ASN A 373 -10.76 7.91 14.48
CA ASN A 373 -10.76 7.30 15.83
C ASN A 373 -11.61 6.02 15.96
N GLY A 374 -11.70 5.21 14.91
CA GLY A 374 -12.52 3.99 14.89
C GLY A 374 -14.03 4.22 14.70
N GLU A 375 -14.44 5.47 14.43
CA GLU A 375 -15.81 5.85 14.09
C GLU A 375 -15.93 6.14 12.59
N SER A 376 -16.91 5.50 11.95
CA SER A 376 -17.26 5.77 10.56
C SER A 376 -17.97 7.12 10.45
N VAL A 377 -17.53 7.97 9.51
CA VAL A 377 -18.14 9.30 9.26
C VAL A 377 -18.83 9.38 7.91
N ILE A 378 -19.00 8.25 7.22
CA ILE A 378 -19.50 8.19 5.84
C ILE A 378 -20.93 8.74 5.67
N GLU A 379 -21.75 8.67 6.72
CA GLU A 379 -23.13 9.17 6.70
C GLU A 379 -23.21 10.70 6.88
N ARG A 380 -22.15 11.34 7.37
CA ARG A 380 -22.07 12.80 7.49
C ARG A 380 -21.98 13.44 6.12
N THR A 381 -22.32 14.72 6.03
CA THR A 381 -22.17 15.49 4.79
C THR A 381 -20.69 15.70 4.43
N PHE A 382 -20.39 15.93 3.15
CA PHE A 382 -19.03 16.19 2.70
C PHE A 382 -18.39 17.37 3.45
N CYS A 383 -19.14 18.45 3.68
CA CYS A 383 -18.61 19.62 4.37
C CYS A 383 -18.20 19.33 5.82
N GLU A 384 -18.94 18.49 6.53
CA GLU A 384 -18.57 18.05 7.87
C GLU A 384 -17.30 17.21 7.82
N ARG A 385 -17.23 16.21 6.91
CA ARG A 385 -16.05 15.34 6.78
C ARG A 385 -14.79 16.12 6.40
N TRP A 386 -14.89 17.06 5.47
CA TRP A 386 -13.79 17.94 5.08
C TRP A 386 -13.32 18.84 6.22
N ASN A 387 -14.25 19.44 6.97
CA ASN A 387 -13.91 20.25 8.15
C ASN A 387 -13.27 19.42 9.26
N MET A 388 -13.70 18.17 9.45
CA MET A 388 -13.06 17.26 10.40
C MET A 388 -11.64 16.90 9.94
N ALA A 389 -11.43 16.57 8.66
CA ALA A 389 -10.09 16.34 8.12
C ALA A 389 -9.17 17.55 8.33
N LEU A 390 -9.67 18.75 8.09
CA LEU A 390 -8.94 20.00 8.30
C LEU A 390 -8.59 20.22 9.77
N ASN A 391 -9.58 20.14 10.67
CA ASN A 391 -9.41 20.55 12.06
C ASN A 391 -8.77 19.46 12.92
N GLU A 392 -9.19 18.20 12.77
CA GLU A 392 -8.72 17.09 13.60
C GLU A 392 -7.37 16.56 13.12
N VAL A 393 -7.10 16.59 11.80
CA VAL A 393 -5.84 16.06 11.25
C VAL A 393 -4.84 17.15 10.92
N ILE A 394 -5.19 18.04 9.99
CA ILE A 394 -4.22 18.97 9.40
C ILE A 394 -3.82 20.05 10.40
N LYS A 395 -4.79 20.64 11.10
CA LYS A 395 -4.54 21.69 12.08
C LYS A 395 -3.78 21.17 13.30
N VAL A 396 -4.23 20.07 13.91
CA VAL A 396 -3.53 19.43 15.05
C VAL A 396 -2.06 19.16 14.73
N ARG A 397 -1.81 18.60 13.54
CA ARG A 397 -0.45 18.33 13.05
C ARG A 397 0.39 19.59 12.83
N ASN A 398 -0.21 20.67 12.33
CA ASN A 398 0.49 21.94 12.16
C ASN A 398 0.77 22.63 13.50
N ASP A 399 -0.15 22.55 14.46
CA ASP A 399 0.04 23.07 15.82
C ASP A 399 1.15 22.30 16.54
N GLU A 400 1.20 20.97 16.40
CA GLU A 400 2.27 20.13 16.93
C GLU A 400 3.65 20.47 16.36
N LYS A 401 3.73 20.77 15.04
CA LYS A 401 4.96 21.27 14.39
C LYS A 401 5.52 22.51 15.07
N GLN A 402 4.67 23.43 15.51
CA GLN A 402 5.09 24.67 16.16
C GLN A 402 5.57 24.46 17.60
N ILE A 403 5.02 23.46 18.29
CA ILE A 403 5.31 23.18 19.70
C ILE A 403 6.57 22.28 19.86
N ASN A 404 7.07 21.69 18.77
CA ASN A 404 8.26 20.83 18.69
C ASN A 404 8.32 19.73 19.76
N ARG A 405 7.51 18.69 19.58
CA ARG A 405 7.41 17.52 20.49
C ARG A 405 8.46 16.43 20.27
N GLY A 406 9.52 16.69 19.51
CA GLY A 406 10.57 15.69 19.25
C GLY A 406 10.32 14.79 18.03
N TYR A 407 9.28 15.04 17.24
CA TYR A 407 9.07 14.42 15.93
C TYR A 407 9.70 15.24 14.80
N ARG A 408 10.38 14.58 13.86
CA ARG A 408 11.13 15.16 12.74
C ARG A 408 10.29 15.20 11.47
N TYR A 409 9.40 16.19 11.39
CA TYR A 409 8.57 16.43 10.21
C TYR A 409 9.36 16.71 8.91
N ASP A 410 10.62 17.11 9.03
CA ASP A 410 11.53 17.33 7.91
C ASP A 410 12.08 16.02 7.30
N LEU A 411 11.99 14.90 8.04
CA LEU A 411 12.43 13.58 7.58
C LEU A 411 11.29 12.74 6.99
N GLU A 412 10.06 13.24 7.01
CA GLU A 412 8.92 12.53 6.43
C GLU A 412 9.09 12.35 4.92
N SER A 413 8.72 11.17 4.43
CA SER A 413 8.80 10.85 2.99
C SER A 413 7.90 11.74 2.12
N PHE A 414 6.87 12.35 2.71
CA PHE A 414 5.96 13.28 2.03
C PHE A 414 5.28 14.25 3.02
N GLY A 415 4.95 15.45 2.54
CA GLY A 415 4.17 16.41 3.30
C GLY A 415 2.67 16.14 3.21
N VAL A 416 1.93 16.26 4.30
CA VAL A 416 0.46 16.11 4.30
C VAL A 416 -0.20 17.49 4.26
N ARG A 417 -1.18 17.70 3.37
CA ARG A 417 -1.97 18.93 3.25
C ARG A 417 -3.44 18.62 2.96
N ILE A 418 -4.32 19.54 3.31
CA ILE A 418 -5.71 19.50 2.83
C ILE A 418 -5.77 19.99 1.38
N LYS A 419 -6.61 19.36 0.54
CA LYS A 419 -6.99 19.86 -0.78
C LYS A 419 -8.07 20.93 -0.59
N GLY A 420 -7.83 22.11 -1.17
CA GLY A 420 -8.80 23.19 -1.16
C GLY A 420 -10.02 22.84 -2.00
N PHE A 421 -11.20 23.25 -1.53
CA PHE A 421 -12.44 23.23 -2.31
C PHE A 421 -12.96 24.66 -2.43
N TRP A 422 -13.56 24.97 -3.56
CA TRP A 422 -14.06 26.30 -3.87
C TRP A 422 -15.48 26.21 -4.43
N LEU A 423 -16.24 27.31 -4.29
CA LEU A 423 -17.60 27.41 -4.78
C LEU A 423 -17.66 27.36 -6.32
N LEU A 424 -18.78 26.89 -6.88
CA LEU A 424 -18.99 26.80 -8.34
C LEU A 424 -18.75 28.11 -9.09
N CYS A 425 -19.06 29.26 -8.48
CA CYS A 425 -18.83 30.57 -9.08
C CYS A 425 -17.34 30.89 -9.34
N THR A 426 -16.42 30.12 -8.75
CA THR A 426 -14.97 30.32 -8.89
C THR A 426 -14.33 29.48 -10.00
N VAL A 427 -15.11 28.59 -10.65
CA VAL A 427 -14.60 27.64 -11.66
C VAL A 427 -13.77 28.34 -12.75
N GLU A 428 -14.23 29.48 -13.26
CA GLU A 428 -13.49 30.24 -14.28
C GLU A 428 -12.10 30.68 -13.79
N LYS A 429 -12.00 31.14 -12.53
CA LYS A 429 -10.72 31.52 -11.92
C LYS A 429 -9.84 30.30 -11.69
N ILE A 430 -10.42 29.17 -11.30
CA ILE A 430 -9.66 27.94 -11.08
C ILE A 430 -9.00 27.49 -12.38
N LEU A 431 -9.76 27.41 -13.47
CA LEU A 431 -9.26 26.97 -14.78
C LEU A 431 -8.20 27.91 -15.35
N LYS A 432 -8.42 29.23 -15.26
CA LYS A 432 -7.56 30.22 -15.92
C LYS A 432 -6.36 30.69 -15.09
N VAL A 433 -6.43 30.57 -13.77
CA VAL A 433 -5.40 31.13 -12.86
C VAL A 433 -4.84 30.08 -11.92
N THR A 434 -5.70 29.32 -11.24
CA THR A 434 -5.24 28.39 -10.20
C THR A 434 -4.52 27.20 -10.79
N ILE A 435 -5.12 26.49 -11.74
CA ILE A 435 -4.54 25.29 -12.38
C ILE A 435 -3.21 25.60 -13.05
N PRO A 436 -3.08 26.66 -13.88
CA PRO A 436 -1.79 27.02 -14.49
C PRO A 436 -0.71 27.42 -13.46
N GLY A 437 -1.11 27.88 -12.27
CA GLY A 437 -0.21 28.25 -11.18
C GLY A 437 0.08 27.12 -10.19
N LEU A 438 -0.44 25.91 -10.40
CA LEU A 438 -0.12 24.77 -9.53
C LEU A 438 1.33 24.34 -9.74
N SER A 439 1.95 23.92 -8.64
CA SER A 439 3.29 23.32 -8.63
C SER A 439 3.30 21.88 -9.16
N HIS A 440 2.15 21.30 -9.47
CA HIS A 440 1.99 19.93 -9.98
C HIS A 440 0.96 19.88 -11.11
N GLU A 441 0.98 18.81 -11.90
CA GLU A 441 0.05 18.62 -13.02
C GLU A 441 -1.40 18.43 -12.54
N SER A 442 -2.34 18.94 -13.33
CA SER A 442 -3.78 18.77 -13.11
C SER A 442 -4.47 18.49 -14.43
N ASP A 443 -5.40 17.54 -14.44
CA ASP A 443 -6.06 17.06 -15.66
C ASP A 443 -7.52 17.54 -15.79
N GLY A 444 -7.97 18.42 -14.90
CA GLY A 444 -9.30 19.04 -14.96
C GLY A 444 -9.90 19.36 -13.59
N LEU A 445 -11.20 19.12 -13.45
CA LEU A 445 -12.02 19.50 -12.31
C LEU A 445 -12.79 18.31 -11.73
N ILE A 446 -12.98 18.33 -10.41
CA ILE A 446 -13.84 17.41 -9.68
C ILE A 446 -14.95 18.22 -9.02
N PHE A 447 -16.20 17.82 -9.25
CA PHE A 447 -17.37 18.43 -8.63
C PHE A 447 -17.91 17.48 -7.56
N GLN A 448 -17.80 17.92 -6.31
CA GLN A 448 -18.25 17.22 -5.12
C GLN A 448 -19.49 17.92 -4.56
N GLY A 449 -20.58 17.17 -4.34
CA GLY A 449 -21.75 17.70 -3.68
C GLY A 449 -21.44 18.02 -2.21
N TRP A 450 -21.80 19.24 -1.79
CA TRP A 450 -21.46 19.77 -0.47
C TRP A 450 -22.14 19.03 0.68
N ASP A 451 -23.39 18.60 0.44
CA ASP A 451 -24.23 17.91 1.42
C ASP A 451 -24.23 16.38 1.19
N ASP A 452 -23.43 15.88 0.24
CA ASP A 452 -23.46 14.45 -0.12
C ASP A 452 -22.77 13.58 0.95
N PRO A 453 -23.37 12.44 1.32
CA PRO A 453 -22.69 11.44 2.13
C PRO A 453 -21.56 10.79 1.32
N TYR A 454 -20.60 10.16 2.02
CA TYR A 454 -19.55 9.40 1.36
C TYR A 454 -20.15 8.10 0.80
N VAL A 455 -20.00 7.88 -0.51
CA VAL A 455 -20.51 6.69 -1.18
C VAL A 455 -19.34 5.77 -1.54
N PRO A 456 -19.20 4.60 -0.88
CA PRO A 456 -18.18 3.64 -1.26
C PRO A 456 -18.37 3.15 -2.70
N ARG A 457 -17.27 2.91 -3.40
CA ARG A 457 -17.24 2.45 -4.81
C ARG A 457 -17.70 3.55 -5.77
N THR A 458 -18.42 3.18 -6.83
CA THR A 458 -18.83 4.13 -7.88
C THR A 458 -19.95 5.04 -7.38
N HIS A 459 -19.61 6.30 -7.15
CA HIS A 459 -20.59 7.35 -6.87
C HIS A 459 -21.02 8.04 -8.18
N LYS A 460 -22.33 8.04 -8.48
CA LYS A 460 -22.88 8.70 -9.68
C LYS A 460 -23.02 10.22 -9.55
N GLY A 461 -22.98 10.76 -8.33
CA GLY A 461 -23.09 12.20 -8.05
C GLY A 461 -21.74 12.92 -8.11
N LEU A 462 -20.63 12.19 -7.93
CA LEU A 462 -19.28 12.71 -8.09
C LEU A 462 -18.96 12.87 -9.57
N LEU A 463 -18.89 14.11 -10.06
CA LEU A 463 -18.59 14.40 -11.45
C LEU A 463 -17.12 14.77 -11.60
N LYS A 464 -16.51 14.27 -12.67
CA LYS A 464 -15.17 14.66 -13.08
C LYS A 464 -15.23 15.22 -14.50
N TRP A 465 -14.67 16.39 -14.69
CA TRP A 465 -14.47 16.99 -15.99
C TRP A 465 -12.96 16.98 -16.29
N LYS A 466 -12.58 16.55 -17.48
CA LYS A 466 -11.19 16.53 -17.93
C LYS A 466 -11.07 17.29 -19.24
N TYR A 467 -9.90 17.88 -19.47
CA TYR A 467 -9.54 18.40 -20.77
C TYR A 467 -9.65 17.29 -21.83
N ALA A 468 -10.12 17.63 -23.03
CA ALA A 468 -10.46 16.64 -24.05
C ALA A 468 -9.21 15.79 -24.43
N GLU A 469 -8.07 16.46 -24.54
CA GLU A 469 -6.74 15.95 -24.81
C GLU A 469 -6.16 15.08 -23.68
N MET A 470 -6.66 15.22 -22.45
CA MET A 470 -6.23 14.45 -21.28
C MET A 470 -7.08 13.18 -21.05
N ASN A 471 -8.05 12.90 -21.91
CA ASN A 471 -8.78 11.64 -21.89
C ASN A 471 -7.94 10.55 -22.57
N SER A 472 -7.55 9.54 -21.80
CA SER A 472 -6.69 8.46 -22.26
C SER A 472 -7.29 7.07 -22.08
N VAL A 473 -6.85 6.14 -22.91
CA VAL A 473 -7.13 4.70 -22.81
C VAL A 473 -5.83 3.94 -22.88
N ASP A 474 -5.67 2.95 -21.98
CA ASP A 474 -4.51 2.06 -21.94
C ASP A 474 -4.76 0.83 -22.83
N PHE A 475 -4.03 0.75 -23.94
CA PHE A 475 -4.10 -0.35 -24.90
C PHE A 475 -2.88 -1.25 -24.80
N LEU A 476 -3.03 -2.53 -25.08
CA LEU A 476 -1.89 -3.40 -25.41
C LEU A 476 -1.56 -3.18 -26.88
N PHE A 477 -0.33 -2.80 -27.19
CA PHE A 477 0.14 -2.58 -28.54
C PHE A 477 0.91 -3.81 -29.06
N GLU A 478 0.52 -4.33 -30.22
CA GLU A 478 1.29 -5.38 -30.90
C GLU A 478 1.47 -5.02 -32.39
N MET A 479 2.63 -5.35 -32.95
CA MET A 479 2.91 -5.21 -34.38
C MET A 479 2.39 -6.44 -35.14
N GLY A 480 1.62 -6.21 -36.21
CA GLY A 480 1.16 -7.31 -37.07
C GLY A 480 2.31 -7.90 -37.89
N GLU A 481 2.54 -9.21 -37.77
CA GLU A 481 3.65 -9.95 -38.41
C GLU A 481 3.66 -9.83 -39.95
N GLU A 482 2.49 -9.69 -40.59
CA GLU A 482 2.36 -9.67 -42.06
C GLU A 482 2.19 -8.27 -42.66
N SER A 483 1.69 -7.30 -41.89
CA SER A 483 1.28 -5.99 -42.44
C SER A 483 2.11 -4.81 -41.95
N GLY A 484 2.99 -5.00 -40.95
CA GLY A 484 3.75 -3.92 -40.30
C GLY A 484 2.86 -2.85 -39.64
N ARG A 485 1.56 -3.12 -39.47
CA ARG A 485 0.58 -2.18 -38.93
C ARG A 485 0.46 -2.40 -37.43
N GLY A 486 0.51 -1.31 -36.67
CA GLY A 486 0.26 -1.33 -35.23
C GLY A 486 -1.18 -1.70 -34.91
N MET A 487 -1.38 -2.68 -34.03
CA MET A 487 -2.67 -3.17 -33.56
C MET A 487 -2.87 -2.81 -32.09
N LEU A 488 -4.07 -2.37 -31.74
CA LEU A 488 -4.46 -2.02 -30.38
C LEU A 488 -5.41 -3.07 -29.79
N PHE A 489 -5.08 -3.58 -28.61
CA PHE A 489 -5.88 -4.58 -27.92
C PHE A 489 -6.41 -4.07 -26.58
N LEU A 490 -7.65 -4.45 -26.28
CA LEU A 490 -8.31 -4.25 -24.98
C LEU A 490 -8.59 -5.59 -24.31
N HIS A 491 -8.96 -5.53 -23.03
CA HIS A 491 -9.36 -6.71 -22.27
C HIS A 491 -10.89 -6.91 -22.35
N GLU A 492 -11.35 -8.12 -22.65
CA GLU A 492 -12.75 -8.52 -22.54
C GLU A 492 -12.85 -9.96 -22.03
N ARG A 493 -13.48 -10.16 -20.86
CA ARG A 493 -13.76 -11.49 -20.27
C ARG A 493 -12.53 -12.43 -20.18
N GLY A 494 -11.37 -11.93 -19.78
CA GLY A 494 -10.15 -12.74 -19.64
C GLY A 494 -9.36 -12.94 -20.93
N LYS A 495 -9.77 -12.32 -22.05
CA LYS A 495 -9.10 -12.45 -23.35
C LYS A 495 -8.75 -11.08 -23.92
N LYS A 496 -7.64 -11.02 -24.67
CA LYS A 496 -7.33 -9.83 -25.49
C LYS A 496 -8.28 -9.75 -26.68
N LYS A 497 -8.73 -8.53 -26.99
CA LYS A 497 -9.65 -8.23 -28.09
C LYS A 497 -9.10 -7.08 -28.92
N LEU A 498 -8.97 -7.30 -30.22
CA LEU A 498 -8.52 -6.27 -31.17
C LEU A 498 -9.56 -5.16 -31.27
N MET A 499 -9.09 -3.92 -31.26
CA MET A 499 -9.87 -2.74 -31.60
C MET A 499 -9.73 -2.46 -33.11
N GLU A 500 -10.75 -2.84 -33.87
CA GLU A 500 -10.75 -2.66 -35.33
C GLU A 500 -11.01 -1.21 -35.74
N GLY A 501 -10.38 -0.79 -36.85
CA GLY A 501 -10.67 0.49 -37.51
C GLY A 501 -9.95 1.72 -36.94
N TYR A 502 -9.12 1.55 -35.92
CA TYR A 502 -8.37 2.65 -35.32
C TYR A 502 -6.86 2.57 -35.63
N LEU A 503 -6.24 3.74 -35.82
CA LEU A 503 -4.80 3.88 -36.02
C LEU A 503 -4.15 4.50 -34.78
N ILE A 504 -2.86 4.23 -34.59
CA ILE A 504 -2.02 4.84 -33.57
C ILE A 504 -0.85 5.59 -34.20
N GLU A 505 -0.56 6.78 -33.69
CA GLU A 505 0.57 7.64 -34.06
C GLU A 505 1.49 7.79 -32.85
N PHE A 506 2.80 7.60 -33.06
CA PHE A 506 3.82 7.84 -32.05
C PHE A 506 4.46 9.20 -32.32
N ARG A 507 4.36 10.13 -31.37
CA ARG A 507 4.85 11.51 -31.52
C ARG A 507 6.24 11.74 -30.94
N ASP A 508 6.81 10.77 -30.22
CA ASP A 508 8.19 10.85 -29.76
C ASP A 508 9.13 10.59 -30.93
N VAL A 509 9.89 11.62 -31.29
CA VAL A 509 10.74 11.71 -32.49
C VAL A 509 11.84 10.63 -32.51
N ASP A 510 12.15 10.03 -31.36
CA ASP A 510 13.20 9.02 -31.19
C ASP A 510 12.68 7.59 -30.92
N SER A 511 11.36 7.37 -30.92
CA SER A 511 10.79 6.08 -30.52
C SER A 511 10.26 5.27 -31.72
N GLU A 512 10.99 4.22 -32.12
CA GLU A 512 10.50 3.29 -33.13
C GLU A 512 9.26 2.52 -32.63
N PRO A 513 8.22 2.31 -33.46
CA PRO A 513 7.02 1.54 -33.09
C PRO A 513 7.33 0.15 -32.51
N SER A 514 8.42 -0.49 -32.96
CA SER A 514 8.90 -1.78 -32.46
C SER A 514 9.17 -1.78 -30.95
N SER A 515 9.57 -0.64 -30.39
CA SER A 515 9.87 -0.50 -28.96
C SER A 515 8.65 -0.62 -28.04
N TYR A 516 7.45 -0.44 -28.59
CA TYR A 516 6.17 -0.54 -27.88
C TYR A 516 5.55 -1.93 -28.00
N ASN A 517 6.09 -2.82 -28.83
CA ASN A 517 5.51 -4.14 -29.11
C ASN A 517 5.40 -4.99 -27.84
N GLY A 518 4.21 -5.52 -27.58
CA GLY A 518 3.90 -6.32 -26.39
C GLY A 518 3.75 -5.50 -25.10
N LYS A 519 3.79 -4.17 -25.18
CA LYS A 519 3.66 -3.28 -24.01
C LYS A 519 2.29 -2.62 -23.96
N ILE A 520 1.91 -2.20 -22.75
CA ILE A 520 0.71 -1.38 -22.55
C ILE A 520 1.08 0.07 -22.75
N VAL A 521 0.32 0.77 -23.59
CA VAL A 521 0.54 2.15 -24.00
C VAL A 521 -0.69 2.97 -23.67
N GLU A 522 -0.50 4.05 -22.92
CA GLU A 522 -1.53 5.05 -22.66
C GLU A 522 -1.66 5.95 -23.89
N CYS A 523 -2.87 6.07 -24.44
CA CYS A 523 -3.11 6.84 -25.66
C CYS A 523 -4.25 7.84 -25.48
N SER A 524 -4.11 9.05 -26.04
CA SER A 524 -5.18 10.05 -26.14
C SER A 524 -5.75 10.11 -27.56
N TRP A 525 -6.96 10.64 -27.73
CA TRP A 525 -7.63 10.72 -29.03
C TRP A 525 -7.42 12.06 -29.71
N ASP A 526 -6.80 12.06 -30.89
CA ASP A 526 -6.73 13.24 -31.76
C ASP A 526 -7.97 13.28 -32.67
N LYS A 527 -8.82 14.30 -32.45
CA LYS A 527 -10.07 14.47 -33.19
C LYS A 527 -9.87 14.90 -34.64
N GLU A 528 -8.83 15.66 -34.94
CA GLU A 528 -8.58 16.20 -36.27
C GLU A 528 -8.10 15.10 -37.21
N LYS A 529 -7.11 14.32 -36.74
CA LYS A 529 -6.53 13.21 -37.50
C LYS A 529 -7.34 11.92 -37.40
N LYS A 530 -8.25 11.81 -36.42
CA LYS A 530 -8.99 10.58 -36.08
C LYS A 530 -8.06 9.40 -35.77
N VAL A 531 -7.01 9.66 -35.00
CA VAL A 531 -6.02 8.65 -34.59
C VAL A 531 -5.81 8.70 -33.08
N TRP A 532 -5.43 7.57 -32.50
CA TRP A 532 -4.89 7.52 -31.15
C TRP A 532 -3.44 7.99 -31.17
N VAL A 533 -3.06 8.81 -30.20
CA VAL A 533 -1.70 9.33 -30.06
C VAL A 533 -1.10 8.73 -28.81
N SER A 534 0.07 8.10 -28.93
CA SER A 534 0.78 7.54 -27.78
C SER A 534 1.19 8.67 -26.82
N MET A 535 0.91 8.49 -25.53
CA MET A 535 1.37 9.39 -24.47
C MET A 535 2.58 8.81 -23.75
N ARG A 536 2.48 7.57 -23.25
CA ARG A 536 3.55 6.89 -22.51
C ARG A 536 3.34 5.38 -22.44
N ILE A 537 4.39 4.66 -22.08
CA ILE A 537 4.35 3.23 -21.73
C ILE A 537 3.89 3.07 -20.28
N ARG A 538 3.04 2.07 -20.02
CA ARG A 538 2.47 1.75 -18.69
C ARG A 538 3.06 0.44 -18.17
N VAL A 539 4.22 0.52 -17.51
CA VAL A 539 4.88 -0.67 -16.93
C VAL A 539 4.21 -1.12 -15.63
N ASP A 540 3.42 -0.26 -14.99
CA ASP A 540 2.59 -0.54 -13.79
C ASP A 540 1.47 -1.53 -14.05
N LYS A 541 1.13 -1.75 -15.33
CA LYS A 541 -0.04 -2.52 -15.73
C LYS A 541 0.36 -3.87 -16.30
N SER A 542 -0.29 -4.91 -15.78
CA SER A 542 -0.23 -6.25 -16.33
C SER A 542 -1.30 -6.52 -17.39
N THR A 543 -2.36 -5.68 -17.46
CA THR A 543 -3.46 -5.84 -18.43
C THR A 543 -3.96 -4.48 -18.95
N PRO A 544 -4.34 -4.39 -20.25
CA PRO A 544 -4.93 -3.17 -20.82
C PRO A 544 -6.31 -2.91 -20.23
N ASN A 545 -6.91 -1.74 -20.52
CA ASN A 545 -8.24 -1.43 -20.03
C ASN A 545 -9.30 -2.45 -20.48
N ASP A 546 -10.30 -2.68 -19.63
CA ASP A 546 -11.51 -3.41 -20.01
C ASP A 546 -12.29 -2.61 -21.06
N ILE A 547 -12.89 -3.32 -22.02
CA ILE A 547 -13.66 -2.73 -23.11
C ILE A 547 -14.77 -1.79 -22.62
N ASN A 548 -15.38 -2.05 -21.46
CA ASN A 548 -16.41 -1.17 -20.92
C ASN A 548 -15.83 0.14 -20.40
N THR A 549 -14.61 0.13 -19.88
CA THR A 549 -13.88 1.33 -19.48
C THR A 549 -13.53 2.16 -20.71
N ALA A 550 -12.95 1.53 -21.73
CA ALA A 550 -12.60 2.21 -22.98
C ALA A 550 -13.83 2.84 -23.66
N ARG A 551 -14.97 2.12 -23.71
CA ARG A 551 -16.24 2.66 -24.24
C ARG A 551 -16.73 3.91 -23.48
N LYS A 552 -16.56 3.95 -22.16
CA LYS A 552 -16.93 5.14 -21.36
C LYS A 552 -16.04 6.33 -21.68
N VAL A 553 -14.74 6.10 -21.88
CA VAL A 553 -13.79 7.15 -22.28
C VAL A 553 -14.11 7.66 -23.68
N ILE A 554 -14.32 6.76 -24.65
CA ILE A 554 -14.72 7.11 -26.01
C ILE A 554 -16.03 7.90 -26.02
N LYS A 555 -17.01 7.49 -25.21
CA LYS A 555 -18.25 8.25 -25.03
C LYS A 555 -17.96 9.66 -24.49
N SER A 556 -17.13 9.79 -23.46
CA SER A 556 -16.74 11.10 -22.89
C SER A 556 -16.05 12.00 -23.92
N ILE A 557 -15.20 11.42 -24.77
CA ILE A 557 -14.52 12.14 -25.86
C ILE A 557 -15.56 12.65 -26.87
N ASN A 558 -16.57 11.84 -27.20
CA ASN A 558 -17.63 12.20 -28.13
C ASN A 558 -18.62 13.21 -27.56
N ASP A 559 -18.96 13.11 -26.28
CA ASP A 559 -19.84 14.06 -25.57
C ASP A 559 -19.22 15.48 -25.57
N ASN A 560 -17.88 15.59 -25.68
CA ASN A 560 -17.12 16.82 -25.99
C ASN A 560 -17.54 18.06 -25.19
N ILE A 561 -17.72 17.91 -23.88
CA ILE A 561 -17.99 19.04 -22.99
C ILE A 561 -16.71 19.89 -22.90
N THR A 562 -16.64 20.95 -23.70
CA THR A 562 -15.48 21.86 -23.72
C THR A 562 -15.49 22.78 -22.50
N GLU A 563 -14.36 23.45 -22.23
CA GLU A 563 -14.28 24.48 -21.19
C GLU A 563 -15.38 25.55 -21.36
N ALA A 564 -15.62 26.00 -22.60
CA ALA A 564 -16.64 27.01 -22.87
C ALA A 564 -18.06 26.53 -22.53
N VAL A 565 -18.39 25.29 -22.88
CA VAL A 565 -19.70 24.68 -22.54
C VAL A 565 -19.83 24.56 -21.03
N LEU A 566 -18.81 24.03 -20.35
CA LEU A 566 -18.79 23.89 -18.90
C LEU A 566 -19.02 25.24 -18.19
N LEU A 567 -18.30 26.29 -18.62
CA LEU A 567 -18.45 27.63 -18.06
C LEU A 567 -19.84 28.22 -18.33
N GLY A 568 -20.46 27.90 -19.47
CA GLY A 568 -21.85 28.25 -19.78
C GLY A 568 -22.82 27.62 -18.78
N GLU A 569 -22.75 26.30 -18.62
CA GLU A 569 -23.59 25.54 -17.68
C GLU A 569 -23.43 26.03 -16.24
N VAL A 570 -22.19 26.27 -15.79
CA VAL A 570 -21.93 26.79 -14.44
C VAL A 570 -22.59 28.15 -14.23
N LYS A 571 -22.55 29.05 -15.22
CA LYS A 571 -23.20 30.37 -15.14
C LYS A 571 -24.72 30.26 -14.99
N GLU A 572 -25.35 29.30 -15.63
CA GLU A 572 -26.78 29.05 -15.47
C GLU A 572 -27.09 28.45 -14.08
N ILE A 573 -26.30 27.45 -13.65
CA ILE A 573 -26.49 26.76 -12.37
C ILE A 573 -26.37 27.72 -11.17
N ILE A 574 -25.39 28.63 -11.17
CA ILE A 574 -25.23 29.58 -10.06
C ILE A 574 -26.40 30.57 -9.93
N CYS A 575 -27.18 30.76 -11.00
CA CYS A 575 -28.39 31.60 -10.98
C CYS A 575 -29.62 30.88 -10.43
N LEU A 576 -29.56 29.54 -10.27
CA LEU A 576 -30.67 28.79 -9.70
C LEU A 576 -30.92 29.20 -8.24
N PRO A 577 -32.18 29.32 -7.78
CA PRO A 577 -32.52 29.80 -6.44
C PRO A 577 -31.77 29.09 -5.31
N MET A 578 -31.63 27.76 -5.42
CA MET A 578 -30.92 26.92 -4.46
C MET A 578 -29.45 27.32 -4.25
N TYR A 579 -28.76 27.74 -5.33
CA TYR A 579 -27.37 28.19 -5.24
C TYR A 579 -27.27 29.68 -4.85
N ALA A 580 -28.18 30.52 -5.36
CA ALA A 580 -28.24 31.94 -5.02
C ALA A 580 -28.47 32.17 -3.51
N ASP A 581 -29.32 31.36 -2.87
CA ASP A 581 -29.54 31.40 -1.42
C ASP A 581 -28.28 31.04 -0.63
N ARG A 582 -27.55 30.03 -1.09
CA ARG A 582 -26.30 29.59 -0.45
C ARG A 582 -25.19 30.63 -0.57
N ILE A 583 -25.02 31.22 -1.76
CA ILE A 583 -24.07 32.31 -2.01
C ILE A 583 -24.39 33.51 -1.11
N ARG A 584 -25.67 33.87 -0.93
CA ARG A 584 -26.09 34.95 -0.02
C ARG A 584 -25.73 34.64 1.42
N ASN A 585 -26.01 33.44 1.90
CA ASN A 585 -25.71 33.03 3.27
C ASN A 585 -24.19 33.05 3.55
N ASP A 586 -23.37 32.52 2.65
CA ASP A 586 -21.91 32.51 2.80
C ASP A 586 -21.30 33.93 2.69
N SER A 587 -21.85 34.78 1.81
CA SER A 587 -21.44 36.18 1.71
C SER A 587 -21.75 36.99 2.97
N HIS A 588 -22.85 36.66 3.66
CA HIS A 588 -23.20 37.24 4.96
C HIS A 588 -22.28 36.77 6.09
N VAL A 589 -21.83 35.50 6.06
CA VAL A 589 -20.85 34.97 7.01
C VAL A 589 -19.46 35.56 6.77
N ALA A 590 -19.04 35.72 5.52
CA ALA A 590 -17.76 36.32 5.14
C ALA A 590 -17.67 37.83 5.45
N ARG A 591 -18.82 38.54 5.50
CA ARG A 591 -18.89 39.95 5.94
C ARG A 591 -18.94 40.14 7.47
N ARG A 592 -19.11 39.05 8.22
CA ARG A 592 -19.17 39.05 9.70
C ARG A 592 -17.87 38.58 10.36
N LYS A 593 -16.91 38.09 9.59
CA LYS A 593 -15.51 37.90 9.99
C LYS A 593 -14.68 39.01 9.40
#